data_AF-A0A096BMJ5-F1
#
_entry.id   AF-A0A096BMJ5-F1
#
_cell.length_a   1.000
_cell.length_b   1.000
_cell.length_c   1.000
_cell.angle_alpha   90.00
_cell.angle_beta   90.00
_cell.angle_gamma   90.00
#
_symmetry.space_group_name_H-M   'P 1'
#
loop_
_entity.id
_entity.type
_entity.pdbx_description
1 polymer ?
#
loop_
_entity_poly.entity_id
_entity_poly.type
_entity_poly.pdbx_seq_one_letter_code
_entity_poly.pdbx_strand_id
1 'polypeptide(L)'
;YSGKDNDDYVNGQGFCCNDATPEAEQARAMARTRSANGNFKPNEDYEKMQFYYHPDHLGSSSYITNLDGEVSQHIEYVPFGEVFIEERNNTWNTPYLFNAKEFDEETGMYYYGARYYEPRLSLWMSADPLAEEYIDISAYTYCHNNPINLFDPDGQGDYYTDAGKWLGSDGKQDNMAYTATGVRKEKNKNGSLVNVFEHPVKLSIGQKELNTLASTVYAESSIGYGIFSKEEMFAIASVHVNKNKVAYGKDSPSAKAFRRTTLSKQTNAMQTANAAVINAFTPGSIDYSNGADQWDGAEQAMIPKEFQNKPSNGTFMYKMNVMGWSMRDKEYASWKNAVNKKFGNGSFNVPQKKTAGYNYGGMKNKGRIRLTSTAQYGLTIFWRTIK
;
A
#
# COMPACT_ATOMS: atom_id res chain seq x y z
N TYR A 1 8.48 36.92 -32.83
CA TYR A 1 9.34 36.27 -31.83
C TYR A 1 10.74 36.16 -32.41
N SER A 2 11.70 36.93 -31.90
CA SER A 2 13.10 36.97 -32.34
C SER A 2 14.07 36.62 -31.20
N GLY A 3 13.56 35.89 -30.20
CA GLY A 3 14.32 35.46 -29.03
C GLY A 3 14.89 34.06 -29.24
N LYS A 4 16.09 33.84 -28.71
CA LYS A 4 16.72 32.54 -28.57
C LYS A 4 16.20 31.91 -27.28
N ASP A 5 15.67 30.69 -27.33
CA ASP A 5 15.33 29.92 -26.12
C ASP A 5 16.62 29.60 -25.35
N ASN A 6 16.51 29.55 -24.02
CA ASN A 6 17.64 29.37 -23.12
C ASN A 6 17.43 28.08 -22.30
N ASP A 7 18.32 27.12 -22.48
CA ASP A 7 18.16 25.74 -21.98
C ASP A 7 18.86 25.53 -20.62
N ASP A 8 19.37 26.60 -20.00
CA ASP A 8 20.10 26.56 -18.74
C ASP A 8 19.16 26.82 -17.55
N TYR A 9 18.70 25.72 -16.95
CA TYR A 9 17.79 25.69 -15.80
C TYR A 9 18.49 25.90 -14.45
N VAL A 10 19.83 26.00 -14.42
CA VAL A 10 20.62 25.89 -13.17
C VAL A 10 20.71 27.22 -12.42
N ASN A 11 20.54 28.35 -13.11
CA ASN A 11 20.73 29.70 -12.56
C ASN A 11 19.46 30.55 -12.51
N GLY A 12 18.28 29.93 -12.69
CA GLY A 12 16.99 30.63 -12.66
C GLY A 12 16.76 31.64 -13.79
N GLN A 13 17.61 31.66 -14.83
CA GLN A 13 17.42 32.53 -15.99
C GLN A 13 16.37 32.02 -17.00
N GLY A 14 15.85 30.80 -16.80
CA GLY A 14 14.89 30.16 -17.70
C GLY A 14 13.44 30.67 -17.63
N PHE A 15 13.13 31.68 -16.81
CA PHE A 15 11.73 32.02 -16.51
C PHE A 15 11.13 33.27 -17.18
N CYS A 16 11.86 34.06 -17.98
CA CYS A 16 11.19 35.14 -18.73
C CYS A 16 11.96 35.65 -19.95
N CYS A 17 11.18 36.17 -20.90
CA CYS A 17 11.58 36.95 -22.07
C CYS A 17 12.70 37.95 -21.77
N ASN A 18 13.58 38.16 -22.74
CA ASN A 18 14.64 39.18 -22.71
C ASN A 18 14.12 40.57 -23.10
N ASP A 19 12.93 40.96 -22.64
CA ASP A 19 12.47 42.34 -22.76
C ASP A 19 12.97 43.15 -21.56
N ALA A 20 13.53 44.33 -21.82
CA ALA A 20 14.08 45.22 -20.80
C ALA A 20 12.98 45.99 -20.05
N THR A 21 11.82 45.35 -19.85
CA THR A 21 10.68 45.93 -19.15
C THR A 21 10.96 45.95 -17.65
N PRO A 22 10.47 46.97 -16.92
CA PRO A 22 10.64 47.05 -15.47
C PRO A 22 10.09 45.82 -14.73
N GLU A 23 8.99 45.23 -15.21
CA GLU A 23 8.42 44.00 -14.66
C GLU A 23 9.36 42.79 -14.84
N ALA A 24 10.01 42.66 -16.00
CA ALA A 24 10.98 41.60 -16.25
C ALA A 24 12.27 41.77 -15.44
N GLU A 25 12.72 43.01 -15.22
CA GLU A 25 13.83 43.30 -14.30
C GLU A 25 13.48 42.96 -12.85
N GLN A 26 12.27 43.29 -12.41
CA GLN A 26 11.81 42.98 -11.06
C GLN A 26 11.67 41.46 -10.83
N ALA A 27 11.16 40.72 -11.81
CA ALA A 27 11.09 39.26 -11.78
C ALA A 27 12.49 38.61 -11.77
N ARG A 28 13.44 39.13 -12.55
CA ARG A 28 14.84 38.68 -12.55
C ARG A 28 15.54 38.99 -11.22
N ALA A 29 15.25 40.15 -10.62
CA ALA A 29 15.77 40.52 -9.31
C ALA A 29 15.25 39.56 -8.23
N MET A 30 13.96 39.19 -8.27
CA MET A 30 13.37 38.20 -7.35
C MET A 30 13.90 36.77 -7.58
N ALA A 31 14.12 36.37 -8.83
CA ALA A 31 14.70 35.07 -9.15
C ALA A 31 16.17 34.98 -8.71
N ARG A 32 16.95 36.07 -8.85
CA ARG A 32 18.33 36.17 -8.37
C ARG A 32 18.45 36.22 -6.85
N THR A 33 17.47 36.77 -6.13
CA THR A 33 17.46 36.73 -4.66
C THR A 33 17.01 35.38 -4.11
N ARG A 34 16.17 34.61 -4.85
CA ARG A 34 15.82 33.22 -4.50
C ARG A 34 16.87 32.19 -4.91
N SER A 35 17.62 32.45 -5.98
CA SER A 35 18.76 31.62 -6.39
C SER A 35 20.05 32.21 -5.81
N ALA A 36 20.29 31.96 -4.52
CA ALA A 36 21.62 32.14 -3.97
C ALA A 36 22.57 31.19 -4.73
N ASN A 37 23.61 31.75 -5.35
CA ASN A 37 24.67 30.98 -5.99
C ASN A 37 25.17 29.88 -5.01
N GLY A 38 24.89 28.61 -5.33
CA GLY A 38 25.32 27.46 -4.53
C GLY A 38 24.23 26.63 -3.86
N ASN A 39 22.93 26.98 -3.99
CA ASN A 39 21.85 26.20 -3.35
C ASN A 39 21.50 24.89 -4.08
N PHE A 40 21.90 24.73 -5.35
CA PHE A 40 21.79 23.45 -6.05
C PHE A 40 23.18 22.85 -6.25
N LYS A 41 23.47 21.77 -5.51
CA LYS A 41 24.71 20.99 -5.67
C LYS A 41 24.54 19.94 -6.78
N PRO A 42 25.62 19.45 -7.41
CA PRO A 42 25.54 18.30 -8.31
C PRO A 42 24.88 17.11 -7.58
N ASN A 43 24.07 16.30 -8.27
CA ASN A 43 23.30 15.19 -7.68
C ASN A 43 24.12 14.25 -6.76
N GLU A 44 25.42 14.08 -7.03
CA GLU A 44 26.33 13.24 -6.23
C GLU A 44 26.67 13.81 -4.83
N ASP A 45 26.43 15.10 -4.58
CA ASP A 45 26.67 15.72 -3.28
C ASP A 45 25.46 15.63 -2.33
N TYR A 46 24.24 15.52 -2.85
CA TYR A 46 23.04 15.30 -2.03
C TYR A 46 23.05 13.90 -1.39
N GLU A 47 23.59 12.90 -2.08
CA GLU A 47 23.74 11.53 -1.53
C GLU A 47 24.68 11.48 -0.29
N LYS A 48 25.52 12.51 -0.10
CA LYS A 48 26.41 12.63 1.07
C LYS A 48 25.78 13.41 2.23
N MET A 49 24.66 14.11 2.01
CA MET A 49 23.97 14.85 3.05
C MET A 49 23.04 13.91 3.81
N GLN A 50 23.41 13.59 5.05
CA GLN A 50 22.59 12.79 5.95
C GLN A 50 21.94 13.71 6.98
N PHE A 51 20.61 13.59 7.11
CA PHE A 51 19.83 14.30 8.09
C PHE A 51 19.09 13.31 8.99
N TYR A 52 19.06 13.61 10.29
CA TYR A 52 18.36 12.83 11.30
C TYR A 52 17.20 13.66 11.85
N TYR A 53 16.00 13.09 11.78
CA TYR A 53 14.78 13.70 12.29
C TYR A 53 14.59 13.28 13.75
N HIS A 54 14.41 14.27 14.61
CA HIS A 54 14.10 14.11 16.02
C HIS A 54 12.65 14.58 16.23
N PRO A 55 11.70 13.63 16.23
CA PRO A 55 10.29 13.97 16.30
C PRO A 55 9.86 14.34 17.72
N ASP A 56 8.75 15.08 17.82
CA ASP A 56 7.99 15.25 19.07
C ASP A 56 7.17 13.99 19.43
N HIS A 57 6.33 14.08 20.47
CA HIS A 57 5.53 12.94 20.92
C HIS A 57 4.42 12.52 19.94
N LEU A 58 4.11 13.32 18.92
CA LEU A 58 3.14 13.04 17.86
C LEU A 58 3.80 12.60 16.55
N GLY A 59 5.14 12.64 16.47
CA GLY A 59 5.86 12.32 15.25
C GLY A 59 6.12 13.53 14.34
N SER A 60 5.80 14.75 14.78
CA SER A 60 6.12 15.97 14.04
C SER A 60 7.62 16.24 14.06
N SER A 61 8.18 16.72 12.97
CA SER A 61 9.59 17.12 12.90
C SER A 61 9.84 18.27 13.89
N SER A 62 10.61 18.04 14.96
CA SER A 62 10.95 19.09 15.94
C SER A 62 12.38 19.58 15.75
N TYR A 63 13.36 18.67 15.80
CA TYR A 63 14.75 18.99 15.46
C TYR A 63 15.21 18.15 14.29
N ILE A 64 16.03 18.73 13.42
CA ILE A 64 16.69 18.03 12.34
C ILE A 64 18.17 18.31 12.45
N THR A 65 19.00 17.26 12.56
CA THR A 65 20.46 17.40 12.67
C THR A 65 21.16 16.82 11.46
N ASN A 66 22.32 17.38 11.10
CA ASN A 66 23.19 16.82 10.06
C ASN A 66 24.07 15.66 10.61
N LEU A 67 24.94 15.11 9.76
CA LEU A 67 25.89 14.04 10.11
C LEU A 67 26.83 14.40 11.28
N ASP A 68 27.19 15.68 11.39
CA ASP A 68 28.08 16.19 12.43
C ASP A 68 27.35 16.48 13.76
N GLY A 69 26.03 16.26 13.81
CA GLY A 69 25.18 16.51 14.98
C GLY A 69 24.79 17.97 15.16
N GLU A 70 25.03 18.83 14.18
CA GLU A 70 24.63 20.24 14.21
C GLU A 70 23.14 20.36 13.84
N VAL A 71 22.44 21.29 14.49
CA VAL A 71 21.02 21.57 14.20
C VAL A 71 20.90 22.25 12.85
N SER A 72 20.23 21.58 11.91
CA SER A 72 19.90 22.11 10.59
C SER A 72 18.58 22.86 10.58
N GLN A 73 17.60 22.36 11.32
CA GLN A 73 16.27 22.96 11.43
C GLN A 73 15.69 22.66 12.82
N HIS A 74 15.03 23.65 13.41
CA HIS A 74 14.27 23.55 14.64
C HIS A 74 12.87 24.12 14.39
N ILE A 75 11.84 23.34 14.70
CA ILE A 75 10.45 23.66 14.42
C ILE A 75 9.63 23.42 15.68
N GLU A 76 8.80 24.40 16.03
CA GLU A 76 7.79 24.29 17.06
C GLU A 76 6.42 24.58 16.47
N TYR A 77 5.41 23.87 16.97
CA TYR A 77 4.03 23.96 16.48
C TYR A 77 3.09 24.42 17.58
N VAL A 78 2.06 25.17 17.23
CA VAL A 78 0.86 25.26 18.08
C VAL A 78 0.09 23.93 18.03
N PRO A 79 -0.85 23.66 18.97
CA PRO A 79 -1.48 22.34 19.11
C PRO A 79 -2.08 21.74 17.83
N PHE A 80 -2.58 22.57 16.90
CA PHE A 80 -3.19 22.13 15.64
C PHE A 80 -2.22 22.16 14.44
N GLY A 81 -0.92 22.22 14.68
CA GLY A 81 0.09 22.03 13.65
C GLY A 81 0.45 23.25 12.82
N GLU A 82 -0.08 24.44 13.16
CA GLU A 82 0.47 25.69 12.63
C GLU A 82 1.88 25.88 13.21
N VAL A 83 2.82 26.22 12.34
CA VAL A 83 4.22 26.44 12.73
C VAL A 83 4.29 27.73 13.55
N PHE A 84 4.74 27.61 14.79
CA PHE A 84 4.93 28.74 15.71
C PHE A 84 6.33 29.33 15.59
N ILE A 85 7.35 28.46 15.59
CA ILE A 85 8.76 28.83 15.44
C ILE A 85 9.36 27.92 14.36
N GLU A 86 10.10 28.53 13.44
CA GLU A 86 10.94 27.80 12.49
C GLU A 86 12.30 28.50 12.41
N GLU A 87 13.33 27.81 12.86
CA GLU A 87 14.72 28.23 12.75
C GLU A 87 15.43 27.26 11.81
N ARG A 88 16.04 27.76 10.73
CA ARG A 88 16.69 26.91 9.72
C ARG A 88 18.01 27.49 9.23
N ASN A 89 18.94 26.61 8.90
CA ASN A 89 20.10 26.98 8.09
C ASN A 89 19.71 26.99 6.60
N ASN A 90 20.42 27.75 5.75
CA ASN A 90 20.10 27.85 4.32
C ASN A 90 20.49 26.58 3.51
N THR A 91 20.82 25.47 4.17
CA THR A 91 21.41 24.30 3.52
C THR A 91 20.36 23.22 3.19
N TRP A 92 19.30 23.10 3.99
CA TRP A 92 18.23 22.11 3.80
C TRP A 92 16.91 22.57 4.43
N ASN A 93 15.79 22.31 3.74
CA ASN A 93 14.44 22.54 4.25
C ASN A 93 13.59 21.30 3.97
N THR A 94 13.09 20.64 5.02
CA THR A 94 12.18 19.51 4.83
C THR A 94 10.77 19.99 4.51
N PRO A 95 10.06 19.37 3.55
CA PRO A 95 8.63 19.61 3.39
C PRO A 95 7.81 18.81 4.43
N TYR A 96 8.41 17.89 5.18
CA TYR A 96 7.70 17.05 6.15
C TYR A 96 7.76 17.66 7.56
N LEU A 97 6.69 18.33 7.98
CA LEU A 97 6.63 19.09 9.23
C LEU A 97 5.71 18.40 10.26
N PHE A 98 4.50 18.94 10.49
CA PHE A 98 3.53 18.41 11.45
C PHE A 98 3.10 16.98 11.13
N ASN A 99 3.17 16.08 12.11
CA ASN A 99 2.93 14.62 11.99
C ASN A 99 3.68 13.94 10.82
N ALA A 100 4.85 14.49 10.45
CA ALA A 100 5.65 14.08 9.30
C ALA A 100 4.84 14.07 7.98
N LYS A 101 3.80 14.91 7.86
CA LYS A 101 3.06 15.11 6.62
C LYS A 101 3.70 16.22 5.81
N GLU A 102 3.58 16.08 4.50
CA GLU A 102 4.06 17.07 3.54
C GLU A 102 3.24 18.35 3.71
N PHE A 103 3.94 19.44 4.03
CA PHE A 103 3.44 20.79 4.03
C PHE A 103 3.63 21.38 2.64
N ASP A 104 2.52 21.71 2.00
CA ASP A 104 2.53 22.39 0.71
C ASP A 104 2.63 23.91 0.97
N GLU A 105 3.82 24.48 0.75
CA GLU A 105 4.09 25.90 0.96
C GLU A 105 3.25 26.82 0.06
N GLU A 106 2.76 26.35 -1.10
CA GLU A 106 1.94 27.15 -2.02
C GLU A 106 0.53 27.35 -1.49
N THR A 107 -0.02 26.33 -0.81
CA THR A 107 -1.38 26.35 -0.26
C THR A 107 -1.44 26.64 1.22
N GLY A 108 -0.35 26.41 1.96
CA GLY A 108 -0.29 26.48 3.41
C GLY A 108 -0.95 25.29 4.12
N MET A 109 -1.18 24.19 3.40
CA MET A 109 -1.93 23.03 3.87
C MET A 109 -1.05 21.79 3.97
N TYR A 110 -1.44 20.87 4.86
CA TYR A 110 -0.82 19.55 4.95
C TYR A 110 -1.56 18.51 4.11
N TYR A 111 -0.81 17.73 3.34
CA TYR A 111 -1.36 16.60 2.60
C TYR A 111 -1.32 15.30 3.43
N TYR A 112 -2.49 14.80 3.83
CA TYR A 112 -2.65 13.56 4.60
C TYR A 112 -3.05 12.35 3.73
N GLY A 113 -2.92 12.45 2.41
CA GLY A 113 -3.30 11.41 1.46
C GLY A 113 -4.78 11.47 1.08
N ALA A 114 -5.68 11.27 2.05
CA ALA A 114 -7.12 11.26 1.80
C ALA A 114 -7.73 12.67 1.76
N ARG A 115 -7.13 13.62 2.48
CA ARG A 115 -7.64 14.98 2.68
C ARG A 115 -6.48 15.97 2.83
N TYR A 116 -6.77 17.23 2.50
CA TYR A 116 -5.93 18.37 2.88
C TYR A 116 -6.37 18.91 4.24
N TYR A 117 -5.40 19.19 5.09
CA TYR A 117 -5.59 19.74 6.42
C TYR A 117 -5.11 21.19 6.46
N GLU A 118 -5.97 22.09 6.94
CA GLU A 118 -5.64 23.50 7.14
C GLU A 118 -5.31 23.73 8.62
N PRO A 119 -4.04 23.87 9.00
CA PRO A 119 -3.63 23.95 10.40
C PRO A 119 -4.12 25.23 11.10
N ARG A 120 -4.24 26.36 10.36
CA ARG A 120 -4.62 27.66 10.94
C ARG A 120 -6.11 27.73 11.27
N LEU A 121 -6.94 27.08 10.46
CA LEU A 121 -8.37 26.89 10.75
C LEU A 121 -8.63 25.69 11.66
N SER A 122 -7.64 24.80 11.81
CA SER A 122 -7.74 23.56 12.58
C SER A 122 -8.80 22.59 12.03
N LEU A 123 -9.06 22.63 10.72
CA LEU A 123 -10.12 21.86 10.07
C LEU A 123 -9.60 21.11 8.84
N TRP A 124 -10.29 20.01 8.52
CA TRP A 124 -10.17 19.38 7.21
C TRP A 124 -10.82 20.25 6.13
N MET A 125 -10.24 20.26 4.92
CA MET A 125 -10.81 20.97 3.77
C MET A 125 -11.94 20.19 3.08
N SER A 126 -12.13 18.92 3.44
CA SER A 126 -13.21 18.06 2.95
C SER A 126 -13.81 17.23 4.08
N ALA A 127 -15.09 16.88 3.92
CA ALA A 127 -15.81 16.05 4.89
C ALA A 127 -15.18 14.66 5.00
N ASP A 128 -15.14 14.12 6.23
CA ASP A 128 -14.69 12.77 6.50
C ASP A 128 -15.55 11.73 5.75
N PRO A 129 -14.94 10.85 4.94
CA PRO A 129 -15.66 9.74 4.30
C PRO A 129 -16.37 8.81 5.30
N LEU A 130 -15.95 8.79 6.57
CA LEU A 130 -16.54 8.03 7.67
C LEU A 130 -17.41 8.88 8.59
N ALA A 131 -17.79 10.10 8.18
CA ALA A 131 -18.62 10.98 9.01
C ALA A 131 -19.94 10.32 9.47
N GLU A 132 -20.50 9.40 8.68
CA GLU A 132 -21.71 8.65 9.05
C GLU A 132 -21.50 7.71 10.27
N GLU A 133 -20.25 7.32 10.57
CA GLU A 133 -19.91 6.51 11.75
C GLU A 133 -19.80 7.35 13.03
N TYR A 134 -19.64 8.67 12.90
CA TYR A 134 -19.40 9.62 13.98
C TYR A 134 -20.45 10.74 13.98
N ILE A 135 -21.71 10.36 14.20
CA ILE A 135 -22.88 11.26 14.21
C ILE A 135 -22.80 12.41 15.23
N ASP A 136 -21.97 12.29 16.26
CA ASP A 136 -21.78 13.26 17.33
C ASP A 136 -20.59 14.21 17.10
N ILE A 137 -19.85 14.04 16.00
CA ILE A 137 -18.63 14.81 15.68
C ILE A 137 -18.79 15.42 14.29
N SER A 138 -18.40 16.69 14.14
CA SER A 138 -18.42 17.33 12.83
C SER A 138 -17.47 16.62 11.85
N ALA A 139 -17.93 16.39 10.62
CA ALA A 139 -17.19 15.74 9.54
C ALA A 139 -15.87 16.45 9.16
N TYR A 140 -15.66 17.69 9.63
CA TYR A 140 -14.48 18.50 9.34
C TYR A 140 -13.50 18.58 10.52
N THR A 141 -13.87 18.03 11.68
CA THR A 141 -13.06 18.12 12.90
C THR A 141 -11.77 17.32 12.77
N TYR A 142 -10.66 17.96 13.10
CA TYR A 142 -9.38 17.28 13.24
C TYR A 142 -9.23 16.64 14.61
N CYS A 143 -8.94 15.33 14.67
CA CYS A 143 -8.61 14.59 15.91
C CYS A 143 -9.59 14.81 17.07
N HIS A 144 -10.89 14.91 16.79
CA HIS A 144 -11.94 15.16 17.79
C HIS A 144 -11.66 16.40 18.67
N ASN A 145 -10.99 17.43 18.14
CA ASN A 145 -10.53 18.62 18.85
C ASN A 145 -9.52 18.35 19.98
N ASN A 146 -8.78 17.24 19.96
CA ASN A 146 -7.73 16.93 20.93
C ASN A 146 -6.39 16.59 20.25
N PRO A 147 -5.79 17.51 19.48
CA PRO A 147 -4.62 17.25 18.66
C PRO A 147 -3.32 17.07 19.47
N ILE A 148 -3.32 17.39 20.77
CA ILE A 148 -2.17 17.20 21.66
C ILE A 148 -2.00 15.73 22.04
N ASN A 149 -3.12 15.00 22.19
CA ASN A 149 -3.11 13.59 22.61
C ASN A 149 -3.45 12.63 21.47
N LEU A 150 -4.06 13.14 20.40
CA LEU A 150 -4.50 12.38 19.25
C LEU A 150 -3.88 13.02 18.02
N PHE A 151 -3.21 12.23 17.19
CA PHE A 151 -3.02 12.60 15.79
C PHE A 151 -3.90 11.67 14.95
N ASP A 152 -4.09 11.99 13.67
CA ASP A 152 -4.78 11.12 12.70
C ASP A 152 -3.70 10.46 11.83
N PRO A 153 -3.22 9.24 12.19
CA PRO A 153 -2.21 8.52 11.42
C PRO A 153 -2.84 7.62 10.35
N ASP A 154 -4.16 7.43 10.43
CA ASP A 154 -4.97 6.20 10.27
C ASP A 154 -4.47 4.89 10.92
N GLY A 155 -3.45 4.92 11.80
CA GLY A 155 -2.81 3.73 12.38
C GLY A 155 -3.03 3.50 13.87
N GLN A 156 -3.89 2.54 14.23
CA GLN A 156 -3.87 1.91 15.56
C GLN A 156 -3.02 0.64 15.50
N GLY A 157 -2.30 0.34 16.58
CA GLY A 157 -1.72 -0.98 16.75
C GLY A 157 -2.85 -2.01 16.88
N ASP A 158 -3.15 -2.73 15.80
CA ASP A 158 -4.21 -3.74 15.81
C ASP A 158 -3.66 -5.12 16.12
N TYR A 159 -4.31 -5.78 17.06
CA TYR A 159 -3.94 -7.12 17.50
C TYR A 159 -4.88 -8.13 16.87
N TYR A 160 -4.31 -9.17 16.28
CA TYR A 160 -5.02 -10.29 15.70
C TYR A 160 -4.60 -11.59 16.37
N THR A 161 -5.44 -12.62 16.33
CA THR A 161 -4.97 -13.99 16.55
C THR A 161 -4.21 -14.48 15.31
N ASP A 162 -3.45 -15.58 15.44
CA ASP A 162 -2.87 -16.27 14.28
C ASP A 162 -3.94 -16.79 13.29
N ALA A 163 -5.18 -16.91 13.74
CA ALA A 163 -6.35 -17.22 12.93
C ALA A 163 -6.98 -15.99 12.27
N GLY A 164 -6.36 -14.81 12.38
CA GLY A 164 -6.77 -13.56 11.72
C GLY A 164 -7.99 -12.89 12.32
N LYS A 165 -8.42 -13.30 13.52
CA LYS A 165 -9.50 -12.64 14.27
C LYS A 165 -8.94 -11.41 14.97
N TRP A 166 -9.57 -10.26 14.79
CA TRP A 166 -9.21 -9.04 15.51
C TRP A 166 -9.55 -9.14 17.01
N LEU A 167 -8.62 -8.70 17.86
CA LEU A 167 -8.70 -8.72 19.32
C LEU A 167 -8.92 -7.33 19.92
N GLY A 168 -8.61 -6.27 19.18
CA GLY A 168 -8.66 -4.90 19.67
C GLY A 168 -7.38 -4.14 19.35
N SER A 169 -7.32 -2.89 19.80
CA SER A 169 -6.09 -2.08 19.83
C SER A 169 -5.65 -1.82 21.27
N ASP A 170 -4.37 -1.47 21.44
CA ASP A 170 -3.80 -1.00 22.71
C ASP A 170 -3.92 0.52 22.90
N GLY A 171 -4.59 1.20 21.96
CA GLY A 171 -4.72 2.65 21.93
C GLY A 171 -3.45 3.39 21.49
N LYS A 172 -2.37 2.69 21.15
CA LYS A 172 -1.17 3.32 20.58
C LYS A 172 -1.38 3.52 19.09
N GLN A 173 -0.95 4.68 18.63
CA GLN A 173 -1.14 5.12 17.26
C GLN A 173 0.13 4.86 16.42
N ASP A 174 0.49 3.58 16.19
CA ASP A 174 1.76 3.20 15.54
C ASP A 174 1.61 2.59 14.14
N ASN A 175 0.37 2.43 13.64
CA ASN A 175 0.05 1.75 12.37
C ASN A 175 0.65 0.34 12.25
N MET A 176 0.95 -0.34 13.36
CA MET A 176 1.55 -1.66 13.32
C MET A 176 0.47 -2.75 13.41
N ALA A 177 0.74 -3.89 12.75
CA ALA A 177 -0.02 -5.10 13.01
C ALA A 177 0.71 -5.98 14.03
N TYR A 178 -0.04 -6.52 14.98
CA TYR A 178 0.45 -7.43 16.01
C TYR A 178 -0.33 -8.74 15.98
N THR A 179 0.33 -9.84 16.35
CA THR A 179 -0.37 -11.05 16.77
C THR A 179 -0.37 -11.17 18.29
N ALA A 180 -1.41 -11.77 18.85
CA ALA A 180 -1.50 -12.12 20.27
C ALA A 180 -2.31 -13.40 20.46
N THR A 181 -2.01 -14.14 21.52
CA THR A 181 -2.74 -15.39 21.84
C THR A 181 -4.10 -15.12 22.47
N GLY A 182 -4.29 -13.93 23.05
CA GLY A 182 -5.49 -13.53 23.75
C GLY A 182 -5.49 -12.06 24.13
N VAL A 183 -6.62 -11.59 24.63
CA VAL A 183 -6.80 -10.24 25.18
C VAL A 183 -7.64 -10.32 26.44
N ARG A 184 -7.24 -9.56 27.46
CA ARG A 184 -8.02 -9.35 28.68
C ARG A 184 -8.15 -7.87 28.98
N LYS A 185 -9.14 -7.51 29.80
CA LYS A 185 -9.33 -6.12 30.26
C LYS A 185 -8.78 -5.95 31.66
N GLU A 186 -7.94 -4.95 31.84
CA GLU A 186 -7.40 -4.57 33.16
C GLU A 186 -7.65 -3.09 33.41
N LYS A 187 -7.75 -2.69 34.69
CA LYS A 187 -7.84 -1.27 35.05
C LYS A 187 -6.44 -0.66 35.05
N ASN A 188 -6.25 0.43 34.32
CA ASN A 188 -5.03 1.23 34.40
C ASN A 188 -4.96 2.01 35.73
N LYS A 189 -3.85 2.73 35.96
CA LYS A 189 -3.63 3.54 37.17
C LYS A 189 -4.72 4.59 37.43
N ASN A 190 -5.46 4.98 36.38
CA ASN A 190 -6.53 5.98 36.45
C ASN A 190 -7.92 5.32 36.59
N GLY A 191 -7.99 4.00 36.76
CA GLY A 191 -9.22 3.24 36.91
C GLY A 191 -9.95 2.89 35.61
N SER A 192 -9.46 3.34 34.45
CA SER A 192 -10.04 3.03 33.14
C SER A 192 -9.70 1.61 32.70
N LEU A 193 -10.66 0.91 32.09
CA LEU A 193 -10.41 -0.41 31.50
C LEU A 193 -9.62 -0.27 30.20
N VAL A 194 -8.49 -0.97 30.11
CA VAL A 194 -7.62 -1.05 28.93
C VAL A 194 -7.44 -2.50 28.50
N ASN A 195 -7.15 -2.71 27.22
CA ASN A 195 -6.80 -4.03 26.69
C ASN A 195 -5.36 -4.39 27.07
N VAL A 196 -5.17 -5.61 27.55
CA VAL A 196 -3.87 -6.22 27.80
C VAL A 196 -3.79 -7.47 26.94
N PHE A 197 -2.83 -7.49 26.02
CA PHE A 197 -2.65 -8.57 25.05
C PHE A 197 -1.66 -9.61 25.56
N GLU A 198 -1.97 -10.88 25.32
CA GLU A 198 -1.15 -12.01 25.76
C GLU A 198 -0.16 -12.40 24.66
N HIS A 199 1.13 -12.45 25.00
CA HIS A 199 2.24 -12.77 24.09
C HIS A 199 2.21 -11.96 22.78
N PRO A 200 2.18 -10.61 22.84
CA PRO A 200 2.10 -9.81 21.64
C PRO A 200 3.39 -9.92 20.83
N VAL A 201 3.27 -10.19 19.52
CA VAL A 201 4.38 -10.22 18.57
C VAL A 201 4.13 -9.17 17.50
N LYS A 202 5.08 -8.27 17.31
CA LYS A 202 5.05 -7.26 16.25
C LYS A 202 5.31 -7.92 14.89
N LEU A 203 4.40 -7.73 13.94
CA LEU A 203 4.61 -8.16 12.56
C LEU A 203 5.48 -7.14 11.81
N SER A 204 6.16 -7.57 10.75
CA SER A 204 6.96 -6.70 9.87
C SER A 204 6.12 -5.93 8.85
N ILE A 205 4.81 -5.79 9.10
CA ILE A 205 3.84 -5.16 8.22
C ILE A 205 2.93 -4.24 9.05
N GLY A 206 2.52 -3.12 8.46
CA GLY A 206 1.55 -2.21 9.08
C GLY A 206 0.10 -2.66 8.90
N GLN A 207 -0.80 -2.17 9.76
CA GLN A 207 -2.23 -2.50 9.73
C GLN A 207 -2.86 -2.19 8.36
N LYS A 208 -2.55 -1.01 7.79
CA LYS A 208 -3.08 -0.57 6.49
C LYS A 208 -2.67 -1.50 5.34
N GLU A 209 -1.42 -1.94 5.33
CA GLU A 209 -0.91 -2.86 4.32
C GLU A 209 -1.51 -4.26 4.53
N LEU A 210 -1.64 -4.73 5.77
CA LEU A 210 -2.29 -6.00 6.10
C LEU A 210 -3.73 -6.01 5.57
N ASN A 211 -4.52 -4.96 5.84
CA ASN A 211 -5.89 -4.84 5.35
C ASN A 211 -5.96 -4.81 3.81
N THR A 212 -5.01 -4.14 3.17
CA THR A 212 -4.92 -4.08 1.70
C THR A 212 -4.62 -5.45 1.09
N LEU A 213 -3.66 -6.18 1.64
CA LEU A 213 -3.30 -7.51 1.17
C LEU A 213 -4.40 -8.53 1.47
N ALA A 214 -4.99 -8.48 2.67
CA ALA A 214 -6.05 -9.40 3.07
C ALA A 214 -7.32 -9.21 2.22
N SER A 215 -7.71 -7.96 1.94
CA SER A 215 -8.83 -7.67 1.03
C SER A 215 -8.58 -8.17 -0.40
N THR A 216 -7.33 -8.12 -0.84
CA THR A 216 -6.92 -8.64 -2.15
C THR A 216 -6.96 -10.17 -2.18
N VAL A 217 -6.37 -10.84 -1.18
CA VAL A 217 -6.43 -12.30 -1.02
C VAL A 217 -7.88 -12.79 -0.97
N TYR A 218 -8.73 -12.10 -0.22
CA TYR A 218 -10.16 -12.41 -0.14
C TYR A 218 -10.82 -12.31 -1.52
N ALA A 219 -10.57 -11.23 -2.25
CA ALA A 219 -11.17 -10.98 -3.56
C ALA A 219 -10.67 -11.93 -4.68
N GLU A 220 -9.40 -12.34 -4.59
CA GLU A 220 -8.77 -13.29 -5.53
C GLU A 220 -9.18 -14.75 -5.24
N SER A 221 -9.68 -15.04 -4.04
CA SER A 221 -10.13 -16.38 -3.67
C SER A 221 -11.45 -16.78 -4.34
N SER A 222 -11.78 -18.07 -4.29
CA SER A 222 -13.03 -18.60 -4.81
C SER A 222 -14.27 -18.21 -3.99
N ILE A 223 -14.11 -17.38 -2.95
CA ILE A 223 -15.23 -16.89 -2.14
C ILE A 223 -16.23 -16.08 -2.96
N GLY A 224 -15.78 -15.39 -4.02
CA GLY A 224 -16.64 -14.69 -4.98
C GLY A 224 -17.59 -15.64 -5.73
N TYR A 225 -17.25 -16.91 -5.80
CA TYR A 225 -18.08 -17.98 -6.34
C TYR A 225 -18.81 -18.79 -5.25
N GLY A 226 -18.79 -18.33 -3.99
CA GLY A 226 -19.40 -19.01 -2.85
C GLY A 226 -18.65 -20.27 -2.40
N ILE A 227 -17.37 -20.41 -2.74
CA ILE A 227 -16.52 -21.53 -2.33
C ILE A 227 -15.48 -21.03 -1.35
N PHE A 228 -15.55 -21.52 -0.11
CA PHE A 228 -14.56 -21.22 0.92
C PHE A 228 -13.46 -22.29 0.92
N SER A 229 -12.20 -21.87 0.79
CA SER A 229 -11.02 -22.71 1.00
C SER A 229 -9.94 -21.93 1.73
N LYS A 230 -9.55 -22.44 2.91
CA LYS A 230 -8.46 -21.86 3.69
C LYS A 230 -7.14 -21.99 2.94
N GLU A 231 -6.86 -23.17 2.40
CA GLU A 231 -5.62 -23.48 1.69
C GLU A 231 -5.45 -22.57 0.47
N GLU A 232 -6.53 -22.26 -0.24
CA GLU A 232 -6.52 -21.31 -1.35
C GLU A 232 -6.08 -19.91 -0.90
N MET A 233 -6.71 -19.34 0.13
CA MET A 233 -6.36 -18.01 0.63
C MET A 233 -4.91 -17.94 1.10
N PHE A 234 -4.45 -18.97 1.82
CA PHE A 234 -3.06 -19.06 2.29
C PHE A 234 -2.06 -19.21 1.14
N ALA A 235 -2.40 -19.99 0.10
CA ALA A 235 -1.55 -20.13 -1.08
C ALA A 235 -1.50 -18.82 -1.90
N ILE A 236 -2.62 -18.11 -2.06
CA ILE A 236 -2.65 -16.78 -2.71
C ILE A 236 -1.77 -15.80 -1.92
N ALA A 237 -1.91 -15.73 -0.59
CA ALA A 237 -1.09 -14.87 0.24
C ALA A 237 0.41 -15.22 0.13
N SER A 238 0.75 -16.51 0.13
CA SER A 238 2.14 -16.98 0.00
C SER A 238 2.79 -16.47 -1.29
N VAL A 239 2.07 -16.49 -2.41
CA VAL A 239 2.56 -15.98 -3.69
C VAL A 239 2.56 -14.45 -3.72
N HIS A 240 1.45 -13.83 -3.31
CA HIS A 240 1.25 -12.39 -3.46
C HIS A 240 2.22 -11.57 -2.60
N VAL A 241 2.44 -12.03 -1.36
CA VAL A 241 3.34 -11.36 -0.41
C VAL A 241 4.80 -11.56 -0.82
N ASN A 242 5.21 -12.78 -1.19
CA ASN A 242 6.63 -13.13 -1.31
C ASN A 242 7.19 -13.09 -2.73
N LYS A 243 6.36 -13.18 -3.78
CA LYS A 243 6.82 -13.42 -5.16
C LYS A 243 6.22 -12.47 -6.20
N ASN A 244 4.91 -12.27 -6.17
CA ASN A 244 4.20 -11.50 -7.18
C ASN A 244 3.31 -10.41 -6.56
N LYS A 245 3.77 -9.16 -6.64
CA LYS A 245 3.04 -7.99 -6.12
C LYS A 245 1.87 -7.55 -7.00
N VAL A 246 1.68 -8.14 -8.18
CA VAL A 246 0.56 -7.81 -9.08
C VAL A 246 -0.62 -8.74 -8.79
N ALA A 247 -1.70 -8.16 -8.29
CA ALA A 247 -3.01 -8.79 -8.12
C ALA A 247 -4.09 -7.85 -8.67
N TYR A 248 -5.08 -8.40 -9.37
CA TYR A 248 -6.06 -7.62 -10.13
C TYR A 248 -7.35 -7.37 -9.35
N GLY A 249 -7.61 -8.19 -8.33
CA GLY A 249 -8.73 -8.10 -7.41
C GLY A 249 -8.63 -6.98 -6.38
N LYS A 250 -7.49 -6.26 -6.32
CA LYS A 250 -7.23 -5.17 -5.34
C LYS A 250 -8.33 -4.13 -5.31
N ASP A 251 -8.90 -3.77 -6.46
CA ASP A 251 -9.94 -2.74 -6.61
C ASP A 251 -11.34 -3.31 -6.92
N SER A 252 -11.50 -4.63 -6.80
CA SER A 252 -12.78 -5.30 -6.99
C SER A 252 -13.83 -4.83 -5.97
N PRO A 253 -15.14 -4.95 -6.29
CA PRO A 253 -16.21 -4.69 -5.34
C PRO A 253 -16.07 -5.49 -4.03
N SER A 254 -15.59 -6.74 -4.12
CA SER A 254 -15.36 -7.60 -2.95
C SER A 254 -14.23 -7.08 -2.07
N ALA A 255 -13.10 -6.65 -2.64
CA ALA A 255 -12.01 -6.05 -1.87
C ALA A 255 -12.44 -4.73 -1.22
N LYS A 256 -13.20 -3.89 -1.93
CA LYS A 256 -13.78 -2.66 -1.37
C LYS A 256 -14.78 -2.94 -0.25
N ALA A 257 -15.62 -3.96 -0.39
CA ALA A 257 -16.54 -4.39 0.66
C ALA A 257 -15.80 -4.91 1.89
N PHE A 258 -14.73 -5.69 1.70
CA PHE A 258 -13.84 -6.13 2.78
C PHE A 258 -13.27 -4.93 3.54
N ARG A 259 -12.65 -3.97 2.84
CA ARG A 259 -12.00 -2.81 3.47
C ARG A 259 -12.99 -1.89 4.21
N ARG A 260 -14.25 -1.85 3.77
CA ARG A 260 -15.35 -1.13 4.45
C ARG A 260 -15.94 -1.88 5.64
N THR A 261 -15.63 -3.15 5.82
CA THR A 261 -16.20 -3.94 6.92
C THR A 261 -15.40 -3.68 8.19
N THR A 262 -16.05 -3.16 9.23
CA THR A 262 -15.44 -3.00 10.56
C THR A 262 -14.82 -4.32 11.03
N LEU A 263 -13.62 -4.27 11.60
CA LEU A 263 -12.85 -5.46 12.00
C LEU A 263 -13.62 -6.41 12.93
N SER A 264 -14.42 -5.86 13.86
CA SER A 264 -15.27 -6.63 14.77
C SER A 264 -16.43 -7.37 14.08
N LYS A 265 -16.80 -6.97 12.86
CA LYS A 265 -17.89 -7.54 12.05
C LYS A 265 -17.39 -8.43 10.91
N GLN A 266 -16.08 -8.63 10.78
CA GLN A 266 -15.51 -9.48 9.74
C GLN A 266 -15.99 -10.93 9.85
N THR A 267 -16.37 -11.52 8.71
CA THR A 267 -16.80 -12.91 8.63
C THR A 267 -15.63 -13.88 8.82
N ASN A 268 -15.90 -15.16 9.05
CA ASN A 268 -14.86 -16.20 9.12
C ASN A 268 -13.97 -16.22 7.88
N ALA A 269 -14.53 -15.98 6.69
CA ALA A 269 -13.76 -15.92 5.45
C ALA A 269 -12.84 -14.69 5.38
N MET A 270 -13.30 -13.54 5.88
CA MET A 270 -12.47 -12.34 5.98
C MET A 270 -11.34 -12.50 6.99
N GLN A 271 -11.64 -13.07 8.16
CA GLN A 271 -10.64 -13.41 9.18
C GLN A 271 -9.60 -14.41 8.63
N THR A 272 -10.04 -15.39 7.83
CA THR A 272 -9.13 -16.35 7.18
C THR A 272 -8.18 -15.64 6.21
N ALA A 273 -8.63 -14.61 5.48
CA ALA A 273 -7.76 -13.82 4.62
C ALA A 273 -6.74 -13.00 5.43
N ASN A 274 -7.11 -12.44 6.59
CA ASN A 274 -6.14 -11.83 7.51
C ASN A 274 -5.11 -12.88 7.96
N ALA A 275 -5.58 -14.06 8.36
CA ALA A 275 -4.72 -15.17 8.82
C ALA A 275 -3.70 -15.58 7.77
N ALA A 276 -4.14 -15.63 6.50
CA ALA A 276 -3.28 -15.96 5.37
C ALA A 276 -2.15 -14.92 5.19
N VAL A 277 -2.46 -13.63 5.31
CA VAL A 277 -1.47 -12.55 5.24
C VAL A 277 -0.54 -12.58 6.45
N ILE A 278 -1.08 -12.71 7.67
CA ILE A 278 -0.29 -12.86 8.90
C ILE A 278 0.71 -14.00 8.73
N ASN A 279 0.25 -15.18 8.30
CA ASN A 279 1.09 -16.33 8.04
C ASN A 279 2.23 -16.01 7.05
N ALA A 280 1.94 -15.32 5.96
CA ALA A 280 2.96 -14.95 4.98
C ALA A 280 4.04 -13.99 5.51
N PHE A 281 3.72 -13.19 6.55
CA PHE A 281 4.68 -12.32 7.24
C PHE A 281 5.30 -12.93 8.49
N THR A 282 4.81 -14.08 8.96
CA THR A 282 5.41 -14.82 10.08
C THR A 282 6.64 -15.59 9.61
N PRO A 283 7.85 -15.35 10.16
CA PRO A 283 9.05 -16.09 9.77
C PRO A 283 8.92 -17.60 9.97
N GLY A 284 9.37 -18.38 9.00
CA GLY A 284 9.35 -19.86 9.06
C GLY A 284 7.96 -20.48 8.87
N SER A 285 6.97 -19.69 8.44
CA SER A 285 5.63 -20.17 8.14
C SER A 285 5.60 -21.08 6.90
N ILE A 286 4.48 -21.80 6.77
CA ILE A 286 4.25 -22.77 5.71
C ILE A 286 3.93 -22.04 4.40
N ASP A 287 4.65 -22.35 3.32
CA ASP A 287 4.26 -21.95 1.96
C ASP A 287 3.19 -22.90 1.42
N TYR A 288 1.93 -22.46 1.45
CA TYR A 288 0.80 -23.26 0.95
C TYR A 288 0.77 -23.35 -0.57
N SER A 289 1.51 -22.50 -1.29
CA SER A 289 1.56 -22.49 -2.74
C SER A 289 2.47 -23.58 -3.34
N ASN A 290 3.23 -24.28 -2.49
CA ASN A 290 4.24 -25.27 -2.86
C ASN A 290 5.29 -24.71 -3.85
N GLY A 291 5.78 -23.50 -3.58
CA GLY A 291 6.78 -22.81 -4.38
C GLY A 291 6.25 -22.29 -5.71
N ALA A 292 5.01 -21.80 -5.74
CA ALA A 292 4.50 -21.06 -6.90
C ALA A 292 4.97 -19.60 -6.89
N ASP A 293 4.98 -19.00 -8.07
CA ASP A 293 5.26 -17.58 -8.30
C ASP A 293 4.06 -16.83 -8.91
N GLN A 294 3.00 -17.53 -9.30
CA GLN A 294 1.74 -16.93 -9.74
C GLN A 294 0.57 -17.90 -9.59
N TRP A 295 -0.64 -17.38 -9.72
CA TRP A 295 -1.90 -18.13 -9.68
C TRP A 295 -2.82 -17.69 -10.82
N ASP A 296 -3.78 -18.53 -11.15
CA ASP A 296 -4.86 -18.25 -12.09
C ASP A 296 -6.18 -18.82 -11.56
N GLY A 297 -7.27 -18.05 -11.71
CA GLY A 297 -8.61 -18.43 -11.26
C GLY A 297 -9.40 -19.20 -12.31
N ALA A 298 -10.66 -19.51 -11.96
CA ALA A 298 -11.57 -20.31 -12.78
C ALA A 298 -11.80 -19.75 -14.20
N GLU A 299 -11.74 -18.43 -14.33
CA GLU A 299 -11.89 -17.72 -15.60
C GLU A 299 -10.88 -18.20 -16.65
N GLN A 300 -9.66 -18.57 -16.24
CA GLN A 300 -8.64 -19.09 -17.15
C GLN A 300 -8.95 -20.52 -17.62
N ALA A 301 -9.62 -21.32 -16.77
CA ALA A 301 -10.03 -22.68 -17.11
C ALA A 301 -11.21 -22.75 -18.10
N MET A 302 -11.92 -21.63 -18.28
CA MET A 302 -13.14 -21.55 -19.09
C MET A 302 -12.98 -20.71 -20.36
N ILE A 303 -11.76 -20.27 -20.69
CA ILE A 303 -11.51 -19.45 -21.89
C ILE A 303 -11.91 -20.20 -23.17
N PRO A 304 -12.81 -19.65 -24.02
CA PRO A 304 -13.20 -20.31 -25.26
C PRO A 304 -11.99 -20.63 -26.15
N LYS A 305 -12.02 -21.77 -26.86
CA LYS A 305 -10.88 -22.31 -27.63
C LYS A 305 -10.26 -21.29 -28.58
N GLU A 306 -11.07 -20.42 -29.19
CA GLU A 306 -10.63 -19.36 -30.10
C GLU A 306 -9.77 -18.25 -29.44
N PHE A 307 -9.89 -18.06 -28.13
CA PHE A 307 -9.11 -17.10 -27.35
C PHE A 307 -7.91 -17.73 -26.67
N GLN A 308 -7.85 -19.06 -26.57
CA GLN A 308 -6.76 -19.74 -25.89
C GLN A 308 -5.40 -19.44 -26.52
N ASN A 309 -5.28 -19.14 -27.81
CA ASN A 309 -3.98 -18.79 -28.38
C ASN A 309 -3.72 -17.27 -28.44
N LYS A 310 -4.67 -16.41 -28.08
CA LYS A 310 -4.51 -14.97 -28.26
C LYS A 310 -3.67 -14.35 -27.13
N PRO A 311 -2.79 -13.37 -27.44
CA PRO A 311 -2.11 -12.58 -26.42
C PRO A 311 -3.12 -11.69 -25.67
N SER A 312 -2.77 -11.29 -24.44
CA SER A 312 -3.57 -10.34 -23.65
C SER A 312 -3.83 -9.05 -24.42
N ASN A 313 -5.06 -8.55 -24.42
CA ASN A 313 -5.47 -7.34 -25.16
C ASN A 313 -5.79 -6.15 -24.24
N GLY A 314 -5.27 -6.15 -23.01
CA GLY A 314 -5.49 -5.09 -22.02
C GLY A 314 -6.82 -5.23 -21.25
N THR A 315 -7.87 -5.78 -21.86
CA THR A 315 -9.16 -6.04 -21.19
C THR A 315 -9.21 -7.39 -20.47
N PHE A 316 -8.58 -8.42 -21.06
CA PHE A 316 -8.44 -9.75 -20.46
C PHE A 316 -6.97 -10.17 -20.49
N MET A 317 -6.46 -10.63 -19.34
CA MET A 317 -5.10 -11.13 -19.24
C MET A 317 -5.08 -12.65 -19.45
N TYR A 318 -4.32 -13.07 -20.46
CA TYR A 318 -4.13 -14.46 -20.85
C TYR A 318 -2.69 -14.91 -20.58
N LYS A 319 -2.18 -14.62 -19.40
CA LYS A 319 -0.74 -14.79 -19.07
C LYS A 319 -0.28 -16.24 -19.22
N MET A 320 -1.14 -17.19 -18.87
CA MET A 320 -0.89 -18.61 -19.08
C MET A 320 -0.69 -18.95 -20.57
N ASN A 321 -1.47 -18.32 -21.48
CA ASN A 321 -1.44 -18.58 -22.92
C ASN A 321 -0.14 -18.17 -23.61
N VAL A 322 0.51 -17.12 -23.12
CA VAL A 322 1.80 -16.62 -23.65
C VAL A 322 3.03 -17.30 -23.05
N MET A 323 2.86 -18.04 -21.95
CA MET A 323 3.93 -18.76 -21.25
C MET A 323 3.96 -20.26 -21.62
N GLY A 324 2.80 -20.85 -21.87
CA GLY A 324 2.67 -22.30 -22.04
C GLY A 324 2.85 -23.03 -20.69
N TRP A 325 2.15 -24.15 -20.54
CA TRP A 325 2.03 -24.85 -19.26
C TRP A 325 2.03 -26.38 -19.40
N SER A 326 2.36 -27.03 -18.29
CA SER A 326 2.16 -28.45 -18.06
C SER A 326 1.60 -28.65 -16.65
N MET A 327 0.38 -29.16 -16.56
CA MET A 327 -0.23 -29.51 -15.27
C MET A 327 0.09 -30.96 -14.92
N ARG A 328 0.45 -31.21 -13.67
CA ARG A 328 0.54 -32.57 -13.11
C ARG A 328 -0.87 -33.17 -13.02
N ASP A 329 -0.97 -34.50 -13.11
CA ASP A 329 -2.25 -35.22 -13.21
C ASP A 329 -3.21 -34.90 -12.06
N LYS A 330 -2.68 -34.84 -10.84
CA LYS A 330 -3.44 -34.53 -9.63
C LYS A 330 -4.10 -33.15 -9.72
N GLU A 331 -3.33 -32.11 -10.00
CA GLU A 331 -3.85 -30.74 -10.07
C GLU A 331 -4.80 -30.55 -11.26
N TYR A 332 -4.52 -31.17 -12.41
CA TYR A 332 -5.40 -31.09 -13.57
C TYR A 332 -6.78 -31.71 -13.29
N ALA A 333 -6.80 -32.94 -12.75
CA ALA A 333 -8.04 -33.62 -12.38
C ALA A 333 -8.81 -32.82 -11.31
N SER A 334 -8.10 -32.31 -10.30
CA SER A 334 -8.69 -31.51 -9.23
C SER A 334 -9.34 -30.23 -9.77
N TRP A 335 -8.62 -29.46 -10.59
CA TRP A 335 -9.13 -28.20 -11.16
C TRP A 335 -10.32 -28.43 -12.08
N LYS A 336 -10.22 -29.44 -12.96
CA LYS A 336 -11.29 -29.84 -13.86
C LYS A 336 -12.56 -30.19 -13.11
N ASN A 337 -12.44 -30.98 -12.04
CA ASN A 337 -13.57 -31.37 -11.22
C ASN A 337 -14.19 -30.18 -10.49
N ALA A 338 -13.36 -29.29 -9.92
CA ALA A 338 -13.83 -28.12 -9.19
C ALA A 338 -14.60 -27.15 -10.11
N VAL A 339 -14.04 -26.82 -11.28
CA VAL A 339 -14.66 -25.92 -12.26
C VAL A 339 -15.95 -26.53 -12.82
N ASN A 340 -15.93 -27.79 -13.26
CA ASN A 340 -17.14 -28.43 -13.80
C ASN A 340 -18.24 -28.56 -12.73
N LYS A 341 -17.88 -28.81 -11.47
CA LYS A 341 -18.85 -28.85 -10.37
C LYS A 341 -19.51 -27.49 -10.14
N LYS A 342 -18.77 -26.39 -10.27
CA LYS A 342 -19.30 -25.04 -10.04
C LYS A 342 -20.07 -24.48 -11.23
N PHE A 343 -19.56 -24.69 -12.45
CA PHE A 343 -20.05 -24.04 -13.67
C PHE A 343 -20.73 -25.00 -14.65
N GLY A 344 -20.90 -26.27 -14.29
CA GLY A 344 -21.50 -27.30 -15.13
C GLY A 344 -20.47 -28.12 -15.92
N ASN A 345 -20.87 -29.34 -16.29
CA ASN A 345 -20.02 -30.24 -17.05
C ASN A 345 -19.69 -29.65 -18.43
N GLY A 346 -18.40 -29.61 -18.77
CA GLY A 346 -17.90 -29.10 -20.05
C GLY A 346 -17.41 -27.67 -20.00
N SER A 347 -17.59 -26.96 -18.88
CA SER A 347 -17.09 -25.60 -18.68
C SER A 347 -15.56 -25.55 -18.62
N PHE A 348 -14.92 -26.58 -18.07
CA PHE A 348 -13.46 -26.71 -18.10
C PHE A 348 -12.97 -27.09 -19.50
N ASN A 349 -12.28 -26.16 -20.17
CA ASN A 349 -11.91 -26.30 -21.58
C ASN A 349 -10.41 -26.14 -21.87
N VAL A 350 -9.58 -26.07 -20.84
CA VAL A 350 -8.11 -25.98 -20.98
C VAL A 350 -7.46 -27.36 -21.07
N PRO A 351 -6.50 -27.57 -21.99
CA PRO A 351 -5.75 -28.82 -22.05
C PRO A 351 -4.76 -28.92 -20.89
N GLN A 352 -4.43 -30.15 -20.47
CA GLN A 352 -3.46 -30.41 -19.40
C GLN A 352 -2.05 -29.87 -19.73
N LYS A 353 -1.66 -29.95 -21.01
CA LYS A 353 -0.38 -29.48 -21.52
C LYS A 353 -0.58 -28.61 -22.74
N LYS A 354 0.13 -27.49 -22.80
CA LYS A 354 0.09 -26.58 -23.94
C LYS A 354 1.37 -25.78 -24.05
N THR A 355 1.94 -25.71 -25.24
CA THR A 355 3.07 -24.82 -25.53
C THR A 355 2.60 -23.40 -25.81
N ALA A 356 3.40 -22.39 -25.49
CA ALA A 356 3.07 -21.00 -25.82
C ALA A 356 2.89 -20.80 -27.34
N GLY A 357 1.82 -20.10 -27.73
CA GLY A 357 1.54 -19.82 -29.14
C GLY A 357 2.38 -18.67 -29.73
N TYR A 358 2.85 -17.76 -28.87
CA TYR A 358 3.49 -16.50 -29.26
C TYR A 358 4.66 -16.15 -28.34
N ASN A 359 5.53 -15.25 -28.79
CA ASN A 359 6.49 -14.56 -27.95
C ASN A 359 5.79 -13.38 -27.25
N TYR A 360 6.21 -13.04 -26.03
CA TYR A 360 5.57 -12.00 -25.24
C TYR A 360 6.60 -11.21 -24.42
N GLY A 361 6.47 -9.88 -24.38
CA GLY A 361 7.32 -9.02 -23.55
C GLY A 361 8.83 -9.20 -23.79
N GLY A 362 9.26 -9.42 -25.04
CA GLY A 362 10.67 -9.70 -25.38
C GLY A 362 11.14 -11.13 -25.12
N MET A 363 10.31 -12.00 -24.53
CA MET A 363 10.65 -13.41 -24.26
C MET A 363 10.43 -14.32 -25.48
N LYS A 364 11.41 -15.18 -25.78
CA LYS A 364 11.30 -16.24 -26.81
C LYS A 364 10.55 -17.46 -26.26
N ASN A 365 9.25 -17.34 -26.10
CA ASN A 365 8.39 -18.37 -25.50
C ASN A 365 7.74 -19.29 -26.52
N LYS A 366 7.54 -18.87 -27.77
CA LYS A 366 6.82 -19.66 -28.78
C LYS A 366 7.34 -21.10 -28.85
N GLY A 367 6.43 -22.06 -28.70
CA GLY A 367 6.73 -23.50 -28.70
C GLY A 367 7.30 -24.06 -27.39
N ARG A 368 7.45 -23.24 -26.34
CA ARG A 368 7.99 -23.67 -25.03
C ARG A 368 6.89 -23.83 -24.00
N ILE A 369 7.20 -24.59 -22.96
CA ILE A 369 6.44 -24.65 -21.71
C ILE A 369 7.26 -23.90 -20.69
N ARG A 370 6.65 -22.92 -20.03
CA ARG A 370 7.30 -22.10 -19.00
C ARG A 370 6.66 -22.26 -17.65
N LEU A 371 5.51 -22.94 -17.54
CA LEU A 371 4.78 -23.11 -16.28
C LEU A 371 4.56 -24.58 -15.94
N THR A 372 4.75 -24.93 -14.68
CA THR A 372 4.32 -26.21 -14.11
C THR A 372 3.40 -25.97 -12.93
N SER A 373 2.35 -26.79 -12.77
CA SER A 373 1.44 -26.66 -11.63
C SER A 373 2.13 -27.12 -10.33
N THR A 374 1.87 -26.41 -9.23
CA THR A 374 2.41 -26.73 -7.89
C THR A 374 1.35 -27.07 -6.87
N ALA A 375 0.14 -26.51 -7.03
CA ALA A 375 -1.01 -26.75 -6.17
C ALA A 375 -2.32 -26.37 -6.90
N GLN A 376 -3.43 -26.85 -6.37
CA GLN A 376 -4.77 -26.47 -6.79
C GLN A 376 -5.68 -26.49 -5.56
N TYR A 377 -6.34 -25.36 -5.29
CA TYR A 377 -7.27 -25.20 -4.18
C TYR A 377 -8.47 -24.37 -4.63
N GLY A 378 -9.67 -24.67 -4.12
CA GLY A 378 -10.89 -24.00 -4.59
C GLY A 378 -11.04 -24.13 -6.10
N LEU A 379 -11.13 -22.99 -6.79
CA LEU A 379 -11.13 -22.87 -8.25
C LEU A 379 -9.83 -22.26 -8.79
N THR A 380 -8.81 -22.13 -7.96
CA THR A 380 -7.52 -21.52 -8.30
C THR A 380 -6.45 -22.58 -8.52
N ILE A 381 -5.60 -22.37 -9.52
CA ILE A 381 -4.40 -23.16 -9.78
C ILE A 381 -3.15 -22.30 -9.56
N PHE A 382 -2.10 -22.93 -9.05
CA PHE A 382 -0.83 -22.27 -8.73
C PHE A 382 0.29 -22.78 -9.63
N TRP A 383 1.12 -21.85 -10.09
CA TRP A 383 2.14 -22.09 -11.09
C TRP A 383 3.52 -21.73 -10.59
N ARG A 384 4.52 -22.51 -11.03
CA ARG A 384 5.94 -22.16 -10.93
C ARG A 384 6.52 -21.98 -12.32
N THR A 385 7.27 -20.91 -12.50
CA THR A 385 8.02 -20.65 -13.73
C THR A 385 9.23 -21.57 -13.83
N ILE A 386 9.39 -22.21 -14.99
CA ILE A 386 10.54 -23.06 -15.34
C ILE A 386 11.41 -22.36 -16.40
N LYS A 387 12.73 -22.49 -16.24
CA LYS A 387 13.76 -21.79 -17.04
C LYS A 387 13.91 -22.30 -18.45
#